data_AF-A0A5E6QRH7-F1
#
_entry.id   AF-A0A5E6QRH7-F1
#
_cell.length_a   1.000
_cell.length_b   1.000
_cell.length_c   1.000
_cell.angle_alpha   90.00
_cell.angle_beta   90.00
_cell.angle_gamma   90.00
#
_symmetry.space_group_name_H-M   'P 1'
#
loop_
_entity.id
_entity.type
_entity.pdbx_description
1 polymer ?
#
loop_
_entity_poly.entity_id
_entity_poly.type
_entity_poly.pdbx_seq_one_letter_code
_entity_poly.pdbx_strand_id
1 'polypeptide(L)'
;MQINLPATFVGAQPPAGNDPYGIGFNVHSFQFGGSQASTHMAYAKYELQDANRGLAKEIGRIEAEVKKTFAETSKGLDQQLSNQLTAVGATTANAASNAVKIEKLITNLGEDRAVALEKANAFFGSNPLTISMKVKASKLKVGGHPRGYMAMALRIQTEYGLSYAEAHKVLWLDAAIESMGKRLAEERVKAQQQREAEAKRLADEKAKAEAEADHMAAVKFVVDFYGEVTDKFGNQLASQARELEQAAQGKRIRSAAQAIKAFDQYREGIQKKFGVADRAAIATALKAMDKKQMSENLARFAKGFGLTGMAMDGWDLGKEVVKGLETDNWNPFFLKAETLAAGALAGFLLSAVFSLTLGIPAGAAGILAFALLMAIVSAAIDEKQMKKFNDFILSYAP
;
A
#
# COMPACT_ATOMS: atom_id res chain seq x y z
N MET A 1 -18.78 -17.23 7.10
CA MET A 1 -19.59 -16.67 6.00
C MET A 1 -20.24 -17.83 5.29
N GLN A 2 -21.57 -17.93 5.29
CA GLN A 2 -22.30 -19.03 4.62
C GLN A 2 -22.04 -18.96 3.12
N ILE A 3 -21.44 -20.00 2.56
CA ILE A 3 -21.20 -20.13 1.12
C ILE A 3 -22.51 -20.60 0.49
N ASN A 4 -23.23 -19.69 -0.15
CA ASN A 4 -24.35 -20.05 -1.03
C ASN A 4 -23.75 -20.48 -2.38
N LEU A 5 -23.65 -21.80 -2.57
CA LEU A 5 -23.49 -22.36 -3.91
C LEU A 5 -24.75 -22.04 -4.74
N PRO A 6 -24.61 -21.86 -6.07
CA PRO A 6 -25.75 -21.59 -6.94
C PRO A 6 -26.84 -22.65 -6.74
N ALA A 7 -28.07 -22.19 -6.52
CA ALA A 7 -29.26 -23.00 -6.23
C ALA A 7 -29.69 -23.94 -7.36
N THR A 8 -28.85 -24.17 -8.37
CA THR A 8 -29.15 -25.05 -9.50
C THR A 8 -28.90 -26.53 -9.23
N PHE A 9 -28.32 -26.91 -8.08
CA PHE A 9 -28.06 -28.32 -7.74
C PHE A 9 -28.74 -28.83 -6.47
N VAL A 10 -29.43 -27.97 -5.71
CA VAL A 10 -30.20 -28.38 -4.52
C VAL A 10 -31.68 -28.13 -4.80
N GLY A 11 -32.40 -29.17 -5.21
CA GLY A 11 -33.85 -29.23 -5.04
C GLY A 11 -34.75 -28.94 -6.24
N ALA A 12 -34.26 -28.97 -7.48
CA ALA A 12 -35.16 -29.14 -8.63
C ALA A 12 -35.36 -30.64 -8.90
N GLN A 13 -36.38 -31.23 -8.26
CA GLN A 13 -37.01 -32.41 -8.85
C GLN A 13 -37.58 -31.94 -10.20
N PRO A 14 -37.12 -32.47 -11.35
CA PRO A 14 -37.58 -31.96 -12.64
C PRO A 14 -39.10 -32.19 -12.72
N PRO A 15 -39.85 -31.25 -13.33
CA PRO A 15 -41.27 -31.46 -13.56
C PRO A 15 -41.44 -32.78 -14.32
N ALA A 16 -42.30 -33.65 -13.80
CA ALA A 16 -42.59 -34.95 -14.39
C ALA A 16 -43.00 -34.76 -15.85
N GLY A 17 -42.07 -35.00 -16.79
CA GLY A 17 -42.33 -34.88 -18.23
C GLY A 17 -41.21 -34.28 -19.07
N ASN A 18 -40.21 -33.59 -18.51
CA ASN A 18 -39.06 -33.10 -19.29
C ASN A 18 -37.75 -33.43 -18.60
N ASP A 19 -37.04 -34.41 -19.15
CA ASP A 19 -35.62 -34.67 -18.89
C ASP A 19 -34.78 -33.56 -19.54
N PRO A 20 -34.13 -32.66 -18.78
CA PRO A 20 -33.33 -31.58 -19.35
C PRO A 20 -32.06 -32.08 -20.06
N TYR A 21 -31.76 -33.38 -20.00
CA TYR A 21 -30.59 -34.00 -20.63
C TYR A 21 -30.93 -34.94 -21.80
N GLY A 22 -32.21 -35.12 -22.15
CA GLY A 22 -32.63 -35.91 -23.30
C GLY A 22 -32.04 -37.32 -23.33
N ILE A 23 -31.99 -38.01 -22.19
CA ILE A 23 -31.40 -39.35 -22.04
C ILE A 23 -32.52 -40.38 -22.24
N GLY A 24 -32.90 -40.56 -23.50
CA GLY A 24 -33.78 -41.63 -23.92
C GLY A 24 -32.98 -42.84 -24.41
N PHE A 25 -32.95 -43.94 -23.64
CA PHE A 25 -32.49 -45.23 -24.16
C PHE A 25 -33.55 -45.80 -25.11
N ASN A 26 -33.43 -45.46 -26.39
CA ASN A 26 -34.38 -45.95 -27.39
C ASN A 26 -33.96 -47.34 -27.89
N VAL A 27 -34.43 -48.39 -27.23
CA VAL A 27 -34.27 -49.78 -27.68
C VAL A 27 -35.30 -50.03 -28.78
N HIS A 28 -34.96 -49.75 -30.04
CA HIS A 28 -35.86 -50.04 -31.16
C HIS A 28 -36.13 -51.55 -31.26
N SER A 29 -37.40 -51.92 -31.42
CA SER A 29 -37.86 -53.28 -31.63
C SER A 29 -37.31 -53.89 -32.92
N PHE A 30 -36.73 -55.09 -32.85
CA PHE A 30 -36.27 -55.86 -34.02
C PHE A 30 -37.47 -56.33 -34.86
N GLN A 31 -37.49 -55.97 -36.16
CA GLN A 31 -38.41 -56.56 -37.14
C GLN A 31 -37.77 -57.83 -37.72
N PHE A 32 -38.43 -58.98 -37.54
CA PHE A 32 -38.10 -60.21 -38.25
C PHE A 32 -38.86 -60.23 -39.58
N GLY A 33 -38.12 -60.35 -40.68
CA GLY A 33 -38.68 -60.47 -42.03
C GLY A 33 -39.24 -61.87 -42.30
N GLY A 34 -40.50 -61.91 -42.72
CA GLY A 34 -41.02 -62.82 -43.75
C GLY A 34 -41.08 -64.32 -43.49
N SER A 35 -42.31 -64.80 -43.32
CA SER A 35 -42.86 -66.06 -43.85
C SER A 35 -42.57 -67.37 -43.10
N GLN A 36 -43.65 -67.83 -42.44
CA GLN A 36 -43.93 -69.17 -41.93
C GLN A 36 -43.10 -69.66 -40.74
N ALA A 37 -43.61 -69.42 -39.52
CA ALA A 37 -43.50 -70.40 -38.46
C ALA A 37 -44.68 -70.32 -37.49
N SER A 38 -45.14 -71.52 -37.15
CA SER A 38 -46.04 -71.94 -36.09
C SER A 38 -45.87 -71.16 -34.78
N THR A 39 -46.83 -71.34 -33.88
CA THR A 39 -46.86 -70.96 -32.45
C THR A 39 -45.51 -70.79 -31.73
N HIS A 40 -44.45 -71.50 -32.13
CA HIS A 40 -43.06 -71.27 -31.69
C HIS A 40 -42.46 -69.88 -32.02
N MET A 41 -42.83 -69.25 -33.15
CA MET A 41 -42.34 -67.90 -33.52
C MET A 41 -43.00 -66.79 -32.68
N ALA A 42 -44.26 -66.99 -32.30
CA ALA A 42 -44.97 -66.10 -31.37
C ALA A 42 -44.34 -66.17 -29.96
N TYR A 43 -43.94 -67.36 -29.54
CA TYR A 43 -43.24 -67.59 -28.27
C TYR A 43 -41.84 -66.94 -28.25
N ALA A 44 -41.05 -67.12 -29.31
CA ALA A 44 -39.73 -66.47 -29.42
C ALA A 44 -39.80 -64.93 -29.48
N LYS A 45 -40.85 -64.38 -30.12
CA LYS A 45 -41.10 -62.93 -30.14
C LYS A 45 -41.52 -62.39 -28.77
N TYR A 46 -42.28 -63.18 -28.00
CA TYR A 46 -42.67 -62.88 -26.63
C TYR A 46 -41.44 -62.91 -25.70
N GLU A 47 -40.60 -63.94 -25.78
CA GLU A 47 -39.35 -64.03 -25.01
C GLU A 47 -38.37 -62.89 -25.31
N LEU A 48 -38.25 -62.46 -26.57
CA LEU A 48 -37.42 -61.30 -26.95
C LEU A 48 -38.00 -59.97 -26.46
N GLN A 49 -39.33 -59.81 -26.46
CA GLN A 49 -39.97 -58.62 -25.89
C GLN A 49 -39.83 -58.58 -24.37
N ASP A 50 -39.95 -59.73 -23.70
CA ASP A 50 -39.78 -59.85 -22.26
C ASP A 50 -38.33 -59.61 -21.85
N ALA A 51 -37.35 -60.14 -22.61
CA ALA A 51 -35.94 -59.85 -22.45
C ALA A 51 -35.62 -58.36 -22.66
N ASN A 52 -36.22 -57.71 -23.66
CA ASN A 52 -36.05 -56.26 -23.88
C ASN A 52 -36.68 -55.41 -22.77
N ARG A 53 -37.84 -55.80 -22.23
CA ARG A 53 -38.44 -55.12 -21.07
C ARG A 53 -37.62 -55.33 -19.80
N GLY A 54 -37.08 -56.53 -19.60
CA GLY A 54 -36.13 -56.85 -18.53
C GLY A 54 -34.88 -55.99 -18.62
N LEU A 55 -34.30 -55.87 -19.81
CA LEU A 55 -33.14 -55.02 -20.07
C LEU A 55 -33.44 -53.53 -19.81
N ALA A 56 -34.58 -53.01 -20.26
CA ALA A 56 -34.96 -51.62 -20.03
C ALA A 56 -35.17 -51.30 -18.52
N LYS A 57 -35.78 -52.22 -17.76
CA LYS A 57 -35.89 -52.09 -16.30
C LYS A 57 -34.52 -52.09 -15.62
N GLU A 58 -33.63 -52.98 -16.06
CA GLU A 58 -32.30 -53.12 -15.49
C GLU A 58 -31.41 -51.90 -15.81
N ILE A 59 -31.56 -51.31 -17.01
CA ILE A 59 -30.93 -50.03 -17.37
C ILE A 59 -31.41 -48.90 -16.44
N GLY A 60 -32.74 -48.79 -16.23
CA GLY A 60 -33.29 -47.78 -15.33
C GLY A 60 -32.82 -47.97 -13.87
N ARG A 61 -32.67 -49.21 -13.41
CA ARG A 61 -32.12 -49.53 -12.07
C ARG A 61 -30.67 -49.06 -11.95
N ILE A 62 -29.82 -49.36 -12.94
CA ILE A 62 -28.42 -48.96 -12.91
C ILE A 62 -28.25 -47.45 -13.04
N GLU A 63 -29.06 -46.79 -13.87
CA GLU A 63 -29.04 -45.32 -13.95
C GLU A 63 -29.39 -44.68 -12.61
N ALA A 64 -30.38 -45.21 -11.90
CA ALA A 64 -30.75 -44.75 -10.57
C ALA A 64 -29.64 -45.02 -9.52
N GLU A 65 -28.99 -46.19 -9.57
CA GLU A 65 -27.87 -46.54 -8.68
C GLU A 65 -26.62 -45.68 -8.92
N VAL A 66 -26.31 -45.38 -10.18
CA VAL A 66 -25.22 -44.47 -10.55
C VAL A 66 -25.53 -43.05 -10.09
N LYS A 67 -26.75 -42.55 -10.33
CA LYS A 67 -27.21 -41.23 -9.84
C LYS A 67 -27.16 -41.14 -8.31
N LYS A 68 -27.55 -42.20 -7.60
CA LYS A 68 -27.52 -42.25 -6.13
C LYS A 68 -26.09 -42.27 -5.59
N THR A 69 -25.25 -43.17 -6.11
CA THR A 69 -23.83 -43.26 -5.75
C THR A 69 -23.13 -41.93 -6.00
N PHE A 70 -23.45 -41.27 -7.12
CA PHE A 70 -22.96 -39.94 -7.43
C PHE A 70 -23.42 -38.89 -6.42
N ALA A 71 -24.71 -38.82 -6.09
CA ALA A 71 -25.23 -37.86 -5.11
C ALA A 71 -24.64 -38.05 -3.69
N GLU A 72 -24.30 -39.27 -3.31
CA GLU A 72 -23.62 -39.58 -2.05
C GLU A 72 -22.12 -39.20 -2.12
N THR A 73 -21.46 -39.52 -3.23
CA THR A 73 -20.04 -39.17 -3.47
C THR A 73 -19.84 -37.66 -3.54
N SER A 74 -20.73 -36.93 -4.20
CA SER A 74 -20.67 -35.47 -4.32
C SER A 74 -20.83 -34.78 -2.96
N LYS A 75 -21.75 -35.26 -2.10
CA LYS A 75 -21.90 -34.77 -0.72
C LYS A 75 -20.63 -34.98 0.12
N GLY A 76 -20.00 -36.16 -0.02
CA GLY A 76 -18.75 -36.46 0.68
C GLY A 76 -17.60 -35.55 0.23
N LEU A 77 -17.49 -35.29 -1.07
CA LEU A 77 -16.48 -34.40 -1.64
C LEU A 77 -16.71 -32.92 -1.29
N ASP A 78 -17.95 -32.43 -1.30
CA ASP A 78 -18.28 -31.06 -0.89
C ASP A 78 -17.89 -30.82 0.58
N GLN A 79 -18.11 -31.82 1.44
CA GLN A 79 -17.69 -31.77 2.84
C GLN A 79 -16.16 -31.82 2.97
N GLN A 80 -15.47 -32.65 2.20
CA GLN A 80 -14.00 -32.69 2.18
C GLN A 80 -13.40 -31.37 1.72
N LEU A 81 -13.95 -30.75 0.67
CA LEU A 81 -13.50 -29.46 0.17
C LEU A 81 -13.77 -28.36 1.20
N SER A 82 -14.95 -28.34 1.82
CA SER A 82 -15.28 -27.43 2.93
C SER A 82 -14.32 -27.58 4.10
N ASN A 83 -13.95 -28.81 4.45
CA ASN A 83 -12.99 -29.11 5.51
C ASN A 83 -11.56 -28.67 5.17
N GLN A 84 -11.09 -28.94 3.94
CA GLN A 84 -9.77 -28.49 3.46
C GLN A 84 -9.71 -26.96 3.39
N LEU A 85 -10.80 -26.32 2.97
CA LEU A 85 -10.94 -24.87 2.90
C LEU A 85 -10.96 -24.21 4.28
N THR A 86 -11.59 -24.87 5.26
CA THR A 86 -11.60 -24.44 6.65
C THR A 86 -10.21 -24.62 7.28
N ALA A 87 -9.49 -25.70 6.94
CA ALA A 87 -8.12 -25.95 7.40
C ALA A 87 -7.11 -24.93 6.84
N VAL A 88 -7.28 -24.49 5.58
CA VAL A 88 -6.46 -23.41 4.99
C VAL A 88 -6.75 -22.07 5.67
N GLY A 89 -8.01 -21.77 5.99
CA GLY A 89 -8.40 -20.54 6.70
C GLY A 89 -8.00 -20.50 8.17
N ALA A 90 -7.85 -21.65 8.83
CA ALA A 90 -7.54 -21.75 10.27
C ALA A 90 -6.05 -21.60 10.61
N THR A 91 -5.14 -21.71 9.62
CA THR A 91 -3.70 -21.88 9.92
C THR A 91 -2.80 -20.69 9.59
N THR A 92 -3.26 -19.65 8.89
CA THR A 92 -2.38 -18.51 8.58
C THR A 92 -3.12 -17.19 8.44
N ALA A 93 -2.76 -16.21 9.30
CA ALA A 93 -3.20 -14.81 9.22
C ALA A 93 -2.63 -14.05 7.99
N ASN A 94 -1.84 -14.70 7.13
CA ASN A 94 -1.15 -14.09 6.00
C ASN A 94 -1.81 -14.51 4.67
N ALA A 95 -2.45 -13.55 4.00
CA ALA A 95 -3.17 -13.76 2.74
C ALA A 95 -2.27 -14.26 1.61
N ALA A 96 -0.99 -13.88 1.58
CA ALA A 96 -0.03 -14.37 0.59
C ALA A 96 0.25 -15.88 0.77
N SER A 97 0.35 -16.35 2.02
CA SER A 97 0.52 -17.79 2.30
C SER A 97 -0.72 -18.58 1.91
N ASN A 98 -1.91 -18.03 2.15
CA ASN A 98 -3.17 -18.64 1.77
C ASN A 98 -3.30 -18.75 0.24
N ALA A 99 -2.92 -17.70 -0.50
CA ALA A 99 -2.91 -17.72 -1.96
C ALA A 99 -2.04 -18.86 -2.51
N VAL A 100 -0.82 -19.05 -1.98
CA VAL A 100 0.09 -20.14 -2.38
C VAL A 100 -0.52 -21.53 -2.09
N LYS A 101 -1.16 -21.69 -0.92
CA LYS A 101 -1.85 -22.95 -0.57
C LYS A 101 -3.02 -23.25 -1.51
N ILE A 102 -3.81 -22.23 -1.86
CA ILE A 102 -4.95 -22.36 -2.79
C ILE A 102 -4.47 -22.67 -4.20
N GLU A 103 -3.40 -22.03 -4.69
CA GLU A 103 -2.78 -22.34 -5.98
C GLU A 103 -2.38 -23.81 -6.08
N LYS A 104 -1.71 -24.33 -5.05
CA LYS A 104 -1.31 -25.74 -5.01
C LYS A 104 -2.52 -26.69 -5.06
N LEU A 105 -3.61 -26.36 -4.36
CA LEU A 105 -4.84 -27.15 -4.41
C LEU A 105 -5.49 -27.12 -5.79
N ILE A 106 -5.54 -25.96 -6.45
CA ILE A 106 -6.06 -25.84 -7.83
C ILE A 106 -5.25 -26.72 -8.78
N THR A 107 -3.91 -26.70 -8.68
CA THR A 107 -3.05 -27.56 -9.50
C THR A 107 -3.38 -29.04 -9.31
N ASN A 108 -3.44 -29.51 -8.07
CA ASN A 108 -3.76 -30.91 -7.77
C ASN A 108 -5.15 -31.30 -8.31
N LEU A 109 -6.16 -30.45 -8.15
CA LEU A 109 -7.49 -30.68 -8.70
C LEU A 109 -7.49 -30.73 -10.24
N GLY A 110 -6.65 -29.91 -10.87
CA GLY A 110 -6.44 -29.92 -12.32
C GLY A 110 -5.83 -31.22 -12.82
N GLU A 111 -4.86 -31.78 -12.09
CA GLU A 111 -4.27 -33.10 -12.37
C GLU A 111 -5.32 -34.22 -12.25
N ASP A 112 -6.09 -34.23 -11.16
CA ASP A 112 -7.18 -35.19 -10.95
C ASP A 112 -8.25 -35.09 -12.06
N ARG A 113 -8.52 -33.87 -12.52
CA ARG A 113 -9.47 -33.60 -13.60
C ARG A 113 -8.97 -34.16 -14.92
N ALA A 114 -7.70 -33.99 -15.23
CA ALA A 114 -7.10 -34.52 -16.45
C ALA A 114 -7.21 -36.06 -16.49
N VAL A 115 -6.90 -36.73 -15.37
CA VAL A 115 -7.04 -38.19 -15.24
C VAL A 115 -8.49 -38.64 -15.40
N ALA A 116 -9.44 -37.95 -14.76
CA ALA A 116 -10.86 -38.27 -14.89
C ALA A 116 -11.36 -38.09 -16.33
N LEU A 117 -10.93 -37.02 -17.00
CA LEU A 117 -11.30 -36.73 -18.39
C LEU A 117 -10.73 -37.78 -19.36
N GLU A 118 -9.49 -38.22 -19.16
CA GLU A 118 -8.88 -39.30 -19.95
C GLU A 118 -9.69 -40.59 -19.83
N LYS A 119 -10.02 -41.00 -18.60
CA LYS A 119 -10.86 -42.18 -18.33
C LYS A 119 -12.26 -42.07 -18.93
N ALA A 120 -12.86 -40.88 -18.84
CA ALA A 120 -14.16 -40.60 -19.44
C ALA A 120 -14.09 -40.74 -20.98
N ASN A 121 -13.06 -40.19 -21.61
CA ASN A 121 -12.87 -40.22 -23.07
C ASN A 121 -12.49 -41.60 -23.61
N ALA A 122 -11.82 -42.45 -22.84
CA ALA A 122 -11.35 -43.77 -23.27
C ALA A 122 -12.48 -44.68 -23.78
N PHE A 123 -13.71 -44.52 -23.27
CA PHE A 123 -14.86 -45.32 -23.70
C PHE A 123 -15.61 -44.72 -24.90
N PHE A 124 -15.76 -43.39 -24.93
CA PHE A 124 -16.57 -42.71 -25.93
C PHE A 124 -15.78 -42.21 -27.16
N GLY A 125 -14.44 -42.24 -27.10
CA GLY A 125 -13.55 -41.68 -28.13
C GLY A 125 -13.65 -40.16 -28.31
N SER A 126 -14.44 -39.49 -27.46
CA SER A 126 -14.70 -38.04 -27.43
C SER A 126 -15.36 -37.68 -26.09
N ASN A 127 -15.55 -36.39 -25.80
CA ASN A 127 -16.07 -35.92 -24.51
C ASN A 127 -17.50 -36.44 -24.25
N PRO A 128 -17.73 -37.33 -23.26
CA PRO A 128 -19.05 -37.88 -22.94
C PRO A 128 -20.13 -36.82 -22.70
N LEU A 129 -19.75 -35.65 -22.20
CA LEU A 129 -20.67 -34.54 -21.91
C LEU A 129 -21.20 -33.86 -23.18
N THR A 130 -20.58 -34.12 -24.33
CA THR A 130 -20.96 -33.55 -25.64
C THR A 130 -21.62 -34.56 -26.57
N ILE A 131 -21.63 -35.84 -26.19
CA ILE A 131 -22.15 -36.91 -27.04
C ILE A 131 -23.63 -37.10 -26.72
N SER A 132 -24.50 -36.58 -27.59
CA SER A 132 -25.87 -37.07 -27.64
C SER A 132 -25.83 -38.54 -28.03
N MET A 133 -26.31 -39.44 -27.17
CA MET A 133 -26.37 -40.87 -27.48
C MET A 133 -27.41 -41.17 -28.57
N LYS A 134 -27.08 -40.87 -29.82
CA LYS A 134 -27.65 -41.59 -30.96
C LYS A 134 -26.77 -42.80 -31.20
N VAL A 135 -26.98 -43.87 -30.44
CA VAL A 135 -26.38 -45.18 -30.75
C VAL A 135 -26.87 -45.54 -32.14
N LYS A 136 -26.02 -45.38 -33.17
CA LYS A 136 -26.31 -45.89 -34.51
C LYS A 136 -26.36 -47.42 -34.40
N ALA A 137 -27.57 -47.96 -34.43
CA ALA A 137 -27.90 -49.40 -34.34
C ALA A 137 -27.06 -50.30 -35.27
N SER A 138 -26.41 -49.74 -36.29
CA SER A 138 -25.62 -50.46 -37.28
C SER A 138 -24.31 -51.09 -36.77
N LYS A 139 -23.81 -50.73 -35.58
CA LYS A 139 -22.57 -51.31 -35.01
C LYS A 139 -22.78 -52.48 -34.03
N LEU A 140 -24.02 -52.80 -33.68
CA LEU A 140 -24.35 -53.90 -32.77
C LEU A 140 -24.93 -55.09 -33.56
N LYS A 141 -24.14 -55.69 -34.45
CA LYS A 141 -24.49 -57.00 -35.04
C LYS A 141 -23.85 -58.11 -34.19
N VAL A 142 -24.65 -58.82 -33.41
CA VAL A 142 -24.21 -60.01 -32.66
C VAL A 142 -24.91 -61.24 -33.23
N GLY A 143 -24.13 -62.22 -33.69
CA GLY A 143 -24.66 -63.48 -34.18
C GLY A 143 -25.28 -64.31 -33.05
N GLY A 144 -26.59 -64.55 -33.14
CA GLY A 144 -27.20 -65.87 -32.94
C GLY A 144 -27.24 -66.57 -31.58
N HIS A 145 -26.76 -66.02 -30.45
CA HIS A 145 -26.89 -66.73 -29.15
C HIS A 145 -27.26 -65.83 -27.95
N PRO A 146 -28.36 -66.10 -27.20
CA PRO A 146 -28.84 -65.26 -26.09
C PRO A 146 -27.81 -64.97 -24.97
N ARG A 147 -26.90 -65.91 -24.69
CA ARG A 147 -25.83 -65.72 -23.69
C ARG A 147 -24.79 -64.66 -24.11
N GLY A 148 -24.52 -64.52 -25.41
CA GLY A 148 -23.60 -63.50 -25.94
C GLY A 148 -24.20 -62.09 -25.89
N TYR A 149 -25.52 -61.98 -26.06
CA TYR A 149 -26.26 -60.72 -25.89
C TYR A 149 -26.22 -60.22 -24.45
N MET A 150 -26.36 -61.13 -23.48
CA MET A 150 -26.28 -60.80 -22.06
C MET A 150 -24.88 -60.32 -21.67
N ALA A 151 -23.82 -60.97 -22.15
CA ALA A 151 -22.43 -60.58 -21.87
C ALA A 151 -22.03 -59.23 -22.51
N MET A 152 -22.47 -58.98 -23.75
CA MET A 152 -22.25 -57.70 -24.44
C MET A 152 -23.05 -56.57 -23.79
N ALA A 153 -24.30 -56.83 -23.40
CA ALA A 153 -25.12 -55.86 -22.68
C ALA A 153 -24.51 -55.53 -21.32
N LEU A 154 -24.05 -56.53 -20.55
CA LEU A 154 -23.41 -56.33 -19.25
C LEU A 154 -22.11 -55.53 -19.38
N ARG A 155 -21.32 -55.77 -20.43
CA ARG A 155 -20.06 -55.07 -20.68
C ARG A 155 -20.28 -53.62 -21.10
N ILE A 156 -21.22 -53.38 -22.02
CA ILE A 156 -21.67 -52.02 -22.38
C ILE A 156 -22.18 -51.31 -21.13
N GLN A 157 -22.99 -51.98 -20.30
CA GLN A 157 -23.59 -51.43 -19.10
C GLN A 157 -22.55 -51.09 -18.01
N THR A 158 -21.53 -51.92 -17.84
CA THR A 158 -20.46 -51.70 -16.84
C THR A 158 -19.49 -50.61 -17.29
N GLU A 159 -19.00 -50.67 -18.53
CA GLU A 159 -18.02 -49.72 -19.05
C GLU A 159 -18.66 -48.33 -19.31
N TYR A 160 -19.94 -48.29 -19.72
CA TYR A 160 -20.71 -47.05 -19.86
C TYR A 160 -20.99 -46.37 -18.51
N GLY A 161 -21.41 -47.13 -17.50
CA GLY A 161 -21.66 -46.59 -16.16
C GLY A 161 -20.39 -45.98 -15.53
N LEU A 162 -19.24 -46.62 -15.72
CA LEU A 162 -17.94 -46.13 -15.27
C LEU A 162 -17.51 -44.85 -16.00
N SER A 163 -17.64 -44.82 -17.33
CA SER A 163 -17.29 -43.64 -18.11
C SER A 163 -18.19 -42.43 -17.81
N TYR A 164 -19.48 -42.67 -17.59
CA TYR A 164 -20.43 -41.65 -17.15
C TYR A 164 -20.11 -41.10 -15.76
N ALA A 165 -19.72 -41.96 -14.81
CA ALA A 165 -19.28 -41.53 -13.48
C ALA A 165 -18.03 -40.63 -13.54
N GLU A 166 -17.05 -40.97 -14.39
CA GLU A 166 -15.85 -40.15 -14.59
C GLU A 166 -16.16 -38.81 -15.29
N ALA A 167 -17.10 -38.78 -16.25
CA ALA A 167 -17.57 -37.55 -16.88
C ALA A 167 -18.22 -36.58 -15.87
N HIS A 168 -18.99 -37.11 -14.93
CA HIS A 168 -19.58 -36.34 -13.84
C HIS A 168 -18.54 -35.85 -12.82
N LYS A 169 -17.50 -36.66 -12.55
CA LYS A 169 -16.36 -36.25 -11.74
C LYS A 169 -15.63 -35.05 -12.35
N VAL A 170 -15.50 -34.99 -13.69
CA VAL A 170 -14.93 -33.83 -14.41
C VAL A 170 -15.76 -32.56 -14.16
N LEU A 171 -17.09 -32.61 -14.27
CA LEU A 171 -17.96 -31.46 -14.00
C LEU A 171 -17.83 -30.94 -12.56
N TRP A 172 -17.71 -31.85 -11.59
CA TRP A 172 -17.49 -31.48 -10.20
C TRP A 172 -16.13 -30.82 -10.00
N LEU A 173 -15.06 -31.38 -10.59
CA LEU A 173 -13.71 -30.82 -10.52
C LEU A 173 -13.64 -29.43 -11.18
N ASP A 174 -14.36 -29.21 -12.28
CA ASP A 174 -14.50 -27.90 -12.93
C ASP A 174 -15.11 -26.86 -11.98
N ALA A 175 -16.23 -27.20 -11.33
CA ALA A 175 -16.88 -26.31 -10.37
C ALA A 175 -15.99 -26.01 -9.15
N ALA A 176 -15.23 -27.00 -8.67
CA ALA A 176 -14.29 -26.84 -7.56
C ALA A 176 -13.12 -25.92 -7.94
N ILE A 177 -12.52 -26.11 -9.11
CA ILE A 177 -11.44 -25.26 -9.63
C ILE A 177 -11.92 -23.81 -9.80
N GLU A 178 -13.12 -23.59 -10.35
CA GLU A 178 -13.69 -22.24 -10.52
C GLU A 178 -13.89 -21.53 -9.17
N SER A 179 -14.48 -22.22 -8.19
CA SER A 179 -14.69 -21.70 -6.83
C SER A 179 -13.37 -21.33 -6.14
N MET A 180 -12.37 -22.20 -6.25
CA MET A 180 -11.03 -21.96 -5.71
C MET A 180 -10.31 -20.81 -6.42
N GLY A 181 -10.48 -20.69 -7.75
CA GLY A 181 -9.95 -19.58 -8.54
C GLY A 181 -10.49 -18.22 -8.08
N LYS A 182 -11.79 -18.14 -7.76
CA LYS A 182 -12.41 -16.91 -7.20
C LYS A 182 -11.78 -16.54 -5.86
N ARG A 183 -11.62 -17.51 -4.95
CA ARG A 183 -10.97 -17.29 -3.65
C ARG A 183 -9.49 -16.93 -3.76
N LEU A 184 -8.78 -17.51 -4.72
CA LEU A 184 -7.40 -17.15 -4.99
C LEU A 184 -7.28 -15.68 -5.41
N ALA A 185 -8.18 -15.22 -6.28
CA ALA A 185 -8.24 -13.81 -6.68
C ALA A 185 -8.48 -12.91 -5.46
N GLU A 186 -9.42 -13.27 -4.58
CA GLU A 186 -9.69 -12.53 -3.34
C GLU A 186 -8.47 -12.47 -2.41
N GLU A 187 -7.79 -13.59 -2.16
CA GLU A 187 -6.60 -13.63 -1.29
C GLU A 187 -5.42 -12.86 -1.90
N ARG A 188 -5.25 -12.90 -3.23
CA ARG A 188 -4.26 -12.08 -3.93
C ARG A 188 -4.55 -10.59 -3.81
N VAL A 189 -5.81 -10.17 -3.91
CA VAL A 189 -6.23 -8.78 -3.68
C VAL A 189 -5.95 -8.36 -2.23
N LYS A 190 -6.29 -9.20 -1.24
CA LYS A 190 -5.97 -8.93 0.17
C LYS A 190 -4.48 -8.84 0.42
N ALA A 191 -3.68 -9.74 -0.16
CA ALA A 191 -2.23 -9.71 -0.04
C ALA A 191 -1.63 -8.44 -0.65
N GLN A 192 -2.16 -7.99 -1.79
CA GLN A 192 -1.74 -6.74 -2.42
C GLN A 192 -2.08 -5.53 -1.54
N GLN A 193 -3.29 -5.46 -1.00
CA GLN A 193 -3.70 -4.39 -0.08
C GLN A 193 -2.84 -4.36 1.19
N GLN A 194 -2.48 -5.52 1.75
CA GLN A 194 -1.58 -5.61 2.89
C GLN A 194 -0.19 -5.05 2.57
N ARG A 195 0.38 -5.40 1.40
CA ARG A 195 1.69 -4.87 0.97
C ARG A 195 1.64 -3.37 0.72
N GLU A 196 0.59 -2.85 0.09
CA GLU A 196 0.42 -1.42 -0.15
C GLU A 196 0.26 -0.64 1.16
N ALA A 197 -0.50 -1.18 2.11
CA ALA A 197 -0.65 -0.58 3.43
C ALA A 197 0.68 -0.58 4.21
N GLU A 198 1.44 -1.68 4.16
CA GLU A 198 2.77 -1.79 4.79
C GLU A 198 3.78 -0.84 4.13
N ALA A 199 3.83 -0.80 2.79
CA ALA A 199 4.69 0.11 2.04
C ALA A 199 4.36 1.57 2.35
N LYS A 200 3.07 1.93 2.43
CA LYS A 200 2.65 3.27 2.83
C LYS A 200 3.07 3.60 4.27
N ARG A 201 2.87 2.67 5.21
CA ARG A 201 3.31 2.86 6.61
C ARG A 201 4.82 3.07 6.71
N LEU A 202 5.60 2.27 5.97
CA LEU A 202 7.06 2.39 5.96
C LEU A 202 7.50 3.72 5.32
N ALA A 203 6.84 4.17 4.26
CA ALA A 203 7.09 5.46 3.65
C ALA A 203 6.76 6.62 4.60
N ASP A 204 5.62 6.57 5.28
CA ASP A 204 5.20 7.56 6.28
C ASP A 204 6.15 7.59 7.49
N GLU A 205 6.60 6.43 7.96
CA GLU A 205 7.57 6.30 9.05
C GLU A 205 8.94 6.85 8.66
N LYS A 206 9.42 6.51 7.45
CA LYS A 206 10.67 7.04 6.91
C LYS A 206 10.60 8.56 6.74
N ALA A 207 9.50 9.09 6.21
CA ALA A 207 9.32 10.54 6.07
C ALA A 207 9.30 11.26 7.42
N LYS A 208 8.67 10.67 8.45
CA LYS A 208 8.71 11.19 9.82
C LYS A 208 10.12 11.15 10.41
N ALA A 209 10.83 10.03 10.27
CA ALA A 209 12.20 9.89 10.76
C ALA A 209 13.17 10.86 10.08
N GLU A 210 13.04 11.06 8.76
CA GLU A 210 13.83 12.05 8.02
C GLU A 210 13.51 13.48 8.47
N ALA A 211 12.22 13.82 8.66
CA ALA A 211 11.81 15.13 9.17
C ALA A 211 12.31 15.39 10.59
N GLU A 212 12.27 14.37 11.47
CA GLU A 212 12.80 14.45 12.84
C GLU A 212 14.32 14.60 12.84
N ALA A 213 15.04 13.82 12.03
CA ALA A 213 16.49 13.92 11.90
C ALA A 213 16.93 15.30 11.36
N ASP A 214 16.23 15.83 10.36
CA ASP A 214 16.47 17.16 9.80
C ASP A 214 16.19 18.28 10.82
N HIS A 215 15.11 18.16 11.62
CA HIS A 215 14.86 19.07 12.73
C HIS A 215 15.93 18.98 13.82
N MET A 216 16.34 17.78 14.23
CA MET A 216 17.42 17.57 15.22
C MET A 216 18.76 18.11 14.72
N ALA A 217 19.07 17.98 13.43
CA ALA A 217 20.27 18.57 12.84
C ALA A 217 20.25 20.10 12.92
N ALA A 218 19.09 20.73 12.70
CA ALA A 218 18.93 22.18 12.85
C ALA A 218 19.04 22.64 14.31
N VAL A 219 18.48 21.89 15.27
CA VAL A 219 18.66 22.15 16.71
C VAL A 219 20.14 22.02 17.09
N LYS A 220 20.82 20.96 16.63
CA LYS A 220 22.26 20.79 16.87
C LYS A 220 23.06 21.96 16.30
N PHE A 221 22.72 22.42 15.10
CA PHE A 221 23.37 23.58 14.49
C PHE A 221 23.26 24.85 15.36
N VAL A 222 22.09 25.10 15.98
CA VAL A 222 21.92 26.20 16.95
C VAL A 222 22.79 26.00 18.19
N VAL A 223 22.85 24.78 18.72
CA VAL A 223 23.71 24.45 19.88
C VAL A 223 25.18 24.67 19.56
N ASP A 224 25.64 24.17 18.42
CA ASP A 224 27.01 24.33 17.94
C ASP A 224 27.34 25.81 17.72
N PHE A 225 26.42 26.59 17.17
CA PHE A 225 26.56 28.04 17.02
C PHE A 225 26.83 28.72 18.37
N TYR A 226 26.09 28.38 19.43
CA TYR A 226 26.39 28.95 20.75
C TYR A 226 27.74 28.50 21.32
N GLY A 227 28.22 27.31 20.97
CA GLY A 227 29.59 26.88 21.23
C GLY A 227 30.60 27.79 20.51
N GLU A 228 30.39 28.05 19.23
CA GLU A 228 31.23 28.93 18.43
C GLU A 228 31.22 30.39 18.93
N VAL A 229 30.06 30.91 19.35
CA VAL A 229 29.97 32.23 20.00
C VAL A 229 30.75 32.25 21.31
N THR A 230 30.73 31.15 22.07
CA THR A 230 31.52 31.03 23.31
C THR A 230 33.01 31.08 23.00
N ASP A 231 33.45 30.34 22.00
CA ASP A 231 34.87 30.24 21.62
C ASP A 231 35.40 31.55 21.00
N LYS A 232 34.61 32.20 20.13
CA LYS A 232 35.02 33.42 19.42
C LYS A 232 34.81 34.70 20.23
N PHE A 233 33.73 34.76 21.00
CA PHE A 233 33.24 36.00 21.60
C PHE A 233 33.06 35.94 23.12
N GLY A 234 33.21 34.76 23.73
CA GLY A 234 33.20 34.55 25.17
C GLY A 234 31.83 34.20 25.76
N ASN A 235 31.88 33.60 26.95
CA ASN A 235 30.72 33.09 27.68
C ASN A 235 29.59 34.13 27.89
N GLN A 236 29.95 35.39 28.13
CA GLN A 236 28.96 36.44 28.41
C GLN A 236 28.07 36.71 27.20
N LEU A 237 28.65 36.89 26.00
CA LEU A 237 27.88 37.13 24.79
C LEU A 237 27.08 35.90 24.36
N ALA A 238 27.63 34.69 24.55
CA ALA A 238 26.87 33.45 24.32
C ALA A 238 25.64 33.35 25.22
N SER A 239 25.79 33.69 26.51
CA SER A 239 24.68 33.72 27.46
C SER A 239 23.62 34.76 27.07
N GLN A 240 24.04 36.00 26.79
CA GLN A 240 23.11 37.06 26.40
C GLN A 240 22.38 36.75 25.08
N ALA A 241 23.04 36.08 24.13
CA ALA A 241 22.43 35.65 22.87
C ALA A 241 21.38 34.54 23.08
N ARG A 242 21.61 33.61 24.02
CA ARG A 242 20.60 32.61 24.42
C ARG A 242 19.40 33.25 25.12
N GLU A 243 19.64 34.21 26.01
CA GLU A 243 18.56 34.95 26.66
C GLU A 243 17.72 35.75 25.65
N LEU A 244 18.35 36.34 24.64
CA LEU A 244 17.65 37.04 23.56
C LEU A 244 16.81 36.07 22.71
N GLU A 245 17.34 34.88 22.42
CA GLU A 245 16.61 33.81 21.75
C GLU A 245 15.35 33.42 22.52
N GLN A 246 15.48 33.14 23.82
CA GLN A 246 14.33 32.88 24.70
C GLN A 246 13.36 34.06 24.73
N ALA A 247 13.86 35.29 24.74
CA ALA A 247 13.02 36.49 24.70
C ALA A 247 12.29 36.67 23.35
N ALA A 248 12.81 36.10 22.25
CA ALA A 248 12.21 36.15 20.92
C ALA A 248 11.16 35.06 20.69
N GLN A 249 11.24 33.94 21.41
CA GLN A 249 10.33 32.80 21.24
C GLN A 249 8.86 33.22 21.39
N GLY A 250 8.05 32.91 20.38
CA GLY A 250 6.61 33.21 20.35
C GLY A 250 6.23 34.70 20.26
N LYS A 251 7.19 35.63 20.27
CA LYS A 251 6.92 37.07 20.16
C LYS A 251 6.92 37.53 18.70
N ARG A 252 6.24 38.64 18.45
CA ARG A 252 6.40 39.45 17.23
C ARG A 252 7.43 40.53 17.48
N ILE A 253 8.05 41.03 16.42
CA ILE A 253 8.94 42.19 16.56
C ILE A 253 8.12 43.44 16.90
N ARG A 254 8.77 44.39 17.55
CA ARG A 254 8.24 45.73 17.84
C ARG A 254 8.12 46.53 16.54
N SER A 255 7.31 47.58 16.55
CA SER A 255 7.24 48.49 15.40
C SER A 255 8.57 49.18 15.15
N ALA A 256 8.85 49.57 13.90
CA ALA A 256 10.10 50.23 13.57
C ALA A 256 10.28 51.51 14.39
N ALA A 257 9.21 52.28 14.60
CA ALA A 257 9.25 53.49 15.43
C ALA A 257 9.70 53.21 16.88
N GLN A 258 9.24 52.11 17.48
CA GLN A 258 9.66 51.70 18.83
C GLN A 258 11.12 51.24 18.84
N ALA A 259 11.52 50.43 17.84
CA ALA A 259 12.87 49.90 17.73
C ALA A 259 13.92 51.01 17.49
N ILE A 260 13.61 51.96 16.60
CA ILE A 260 14.44 53.14 16.34
C ILE A 260 14.62 53.94 17.63
N LYS A 261 13.52 54.24 18.34
CA LYS A 261 13.56 54.98 19.60
C LYS A 261 14.42 54.27 20.64
N ALA A 262 14.28 52.95 20.78
CA ALA A 262 15.10 52.16 21.71
C ALA A 262 16.58 52.20 21.31
N PHE A 263 16.90 52.03 20.02
CA PHE A 263 18.28 52.06 19.54
C PHE A 263 18.95 53.42 19.73
N ASP A 264 18.27 54.50 19.36
CA ASP A 264 18.78 55.87 19.43
C ASP A 264 19.16 56.30 20.86
N GLN A 265 18.51 55.75 21.89
CA GLN A 265 18.87 56.02 23.30
C GLN A 265 20.31 55.63 23.65
N TYR A 266 20.85 54.60 22.99
CA TYR A 266 22.17 54.05 23.28
C TYR A 266 23.17 54.28 22.13
N ARG A 267 22.69 54.74 20.98
CA ARG A 267 23.45 54.88 19.74
C ARG A 267 24.74 55.69 19.91
N GLU A 268 24.69 56.86 20.53
CA GLU A 268 25.88 57.70 20.73
C GLU A 268 26.96 57.04 21.59
N GLY A 269 26.55 56.32 22.64
CA GLY A 269 27.48 55.58 23.51
C GLY A 269 28.15 54.43 22.77
N ILE A 270 27.34 53.67 22.02
CA ILE A 270 27.82 52.57 21.16
C ILE A 270 28.79 53.12 20.12
N GLN A 271 28.44 54.17 19.39
CA GLN A 271 29.27 54.73 18.31
C GLN A 271 30.69 55.09 18.74
N LYS A 272 30.87 55.62 19.96
CA LYS A 272 32.19 55.98 20.51
C LYS A 272 33.13 54.78 20.68
N LYS A 273 32.61 53.56 20.71
CA LYS A 273 33.38 52.32 20.83
C LYS A 273 33.83 51.73 19.49
N PHE A 274 33.28 52.21 18.37
CA PHE A 274 33.63 51.72 17.03
C PHE A 274 34.36 52.79 16.25
N GLY A 275 35.63 52.55 15.93
CA GLY A 275 36.36 53.36 14.98
C GLY A 275 35.84 53.18 13.55
N VAL A 276 36.19 54.11 12.66
CA VAL A 276 35.86 54.02 11.22
C VAL A 276 36.45 52.75 10.60
N ALA A 277 37.66 52.37 11.00
CA ALA A 277 38.33 51.17 10.52
C ALA A 277 37.59 49.89 10.91
N ASP A 278 37.11 49.80 12.17
CA ASP A 278 36.37 48.62 12.64
C ASP A 278 35.08 48.43 11.84
N ARG A 279 34.30 49.51 11.65
CA ARG A 279 33.06 49.48 10.88
C ARG A 279 33.29 49.08 9.43
N ALA A 280 34.34 49.61 8.80
CA ALA A 280 34.71 49.27 7.43
C ALA A 280 35.14 47.81 7.29
N ALA A 281 35.90 47.27 8.26
CA ALA A 281 36.31 45.87 8.28
C ALA A 281 35.10 44.93 8.40
N ILE A 282 34.16 45.23 9.30
CA ILE A 282 32.93 44.44 9.47
C ILE A 282 32.06 44.51 8.21
N ALA A 283 31.87 45.71 7.65
CA ALA A 283 31.09 45.89 6.41
C ALA A 283 31.70 45.11 5.24
N THR A 284 33.03 45.08 5.12
CA THR A 284 33.73 44.31 4.09
C THR A 284 33.52 42.81 4.29
N ALA A 285 33.63 42.31 5.53
CA ALA A 285 33.37 40.90 5.84
C ALA A 285 31.94 40.48 5.48
N LEU A 286 30.94 41.31 5.83
CA LEU A 286 29.54 41.03 5.49
C LEU A 286 29.27 41.08 3.98
N LYS A 287 29.89 41.99 3.24
CA LYS A 287 29.79 42.05 1.76
C LYS A 287 30.39 40.83 1.07
N ALA A 288 31.38 40.19 1.68
CA ALA A 288 32.03 38.99 1.15
C ALA A 288 31.20 37.72 1.37
N MET A 289 30.12 37.77 2.15
CA MET A 289 29.26 36.61 2.40
C MET A 289 28.50 36.18 1.14
N ASP A 290 28.47 34.87 0.91
CA ASP A 290 27.69 34.28 -0.16
C ASP A 290 26.18 34.28 0.17
N LYS A 291 25.35 34.78 -0.77
CA LYS A 291 23.90 34.87 -0.59
C LYS A 291 23.28 33.50 -0.33
N LYS A 292 23.75 32.45 -1.02
CA LYS A 292 23.21 31.10 -0.90
C LYS A 292 23.54 30.53 0.47
N GLN A 293 24.79 30.62 0.91
CA GLN A 293 25.21 30.18 2.24
C GLN A 293 24.45 30.91 3.36
N MET A 294 24.24 32.22 3.23
CA MET A 294 23.44 32.98 4.20
C MET A 294 21.99 32.48 4.26
N SER A 295 21.38 32.18 3.10
CA SER A 295 20.01 31.67 3.01
C SER A 295 19.88 30.27 3.61
N GLU A 296 20.88 29.41 3.39
CA GLU A 296 20.96 28.06 3.99
C GLU A 296 21.11 28.12 5.51
N ASN A 297 21.97 29.01 6.02
CA ASN A 297 22.15 29.23 7.46
C ASN A 297 20.88 29.79 8.10
N LEU A 298 20.21 30.73 7.44
CA LEU A 298 18.93 31.28 7.89
C LEU A 298 17.87 30.18 8.01
N ALA A 299 17.76 29.32 7.01
CA ALA A 299 16.83 28.20 7.04
C ALA A 299 17.13 27.21 8.18
N ARG A 300 18.41 26.96 8.48
CA ARG A 300 18.83 26.11 9.61
C ARG A 300 18.51 26.75 10.95
N PHE A 301 18.82 28.03 11.15
CA PHE A 301 18.47 28.74 12.38
C PHE A 301 16.95 28.80 12.60
N ALA A 302 16.20 29.16 11.56
CA ALA A 302 14.75 29.26 11.65
C ALA A 302 14.12 27.89 11.99
N LYS A 303 14.57 26.82 11.33
CA LYS A 303 14.14 25.45 11.65
C LYS A 303 14.52 25.07 13.08
N GLY A 304 15.74 25.38 13.53
CA GLY A 304 16.18 25.14 14.90
C GLY A 304 15.37 25.90 15.96
N PHE A 305 14.79 27.06 15.59
CA PHE A 305 13.85 27.82 16.43
C PHE A 305 12.37 27.38 16.26
N GLY A 306 12.10 26.31 15.50
CA GLY A 306 10.75 25.81 15.26
C GLY A 306 9.92 26.62 14.25
N LEU A 307 10.55 27.52 13.50
CA LEU A 307 9.91 28.33 12.46
C LEU A 307 9.85 27.53 11.15
N THR A 308 8.71 26.89 10.89
CA THR A 308 8.48 26.10 9.68
C THR A 308 7.52 26.82 8.71
N GLY A 309 7.71 26.62 7.39
CA GLY A 309 6.79 27.12 6.36
C GLY A 309 6.94 28.59 5.95
N MET A 310 7.91 29.33 6.49
CA MET A 310 8.21 30.70 6.03
C MET A 310 9.11 30.66 4.79
N ALA A 311 8.75 31.39 3.73
CA ALA A 311 9.67 31.70 2.64
C ALA A 311 10.64 32.78 3.12
N MET A 312 11.93 32.44 3.23
CA MET A 312 12.91 33.26 3.95
C MET A 312 13.92 33.87 2.98
N ASP A 313 13.89 35.21 2.82
CA ASP A 313 15.00 35.97 2.22
C ASP A 313 15.48 37.04 3.23
N GLY A 314 16.59 36.74 3.92
CA GLY A 314 17.25 37.66 4.84
C GLY A 314 18.34 38.52 4.18
N TRP A 315 18.62 38.34 2.88
CA TRP A 315 19.73 39.02 2.20
C TRP A 315 19.59 40.54 2.23
N ASP A 316 18.37 41.04 2.08
CA ASP A 316 18.10 42.47 2.14
C ASP A 316 18.42 43.06 3.53
N LEU A 317 18.21 42.32 4.61
CA LEU A 317 18.61 42.77 5.96
C LEU A 317 20.13 42.91 6.06
N GLY A 318 20.88 41.97 5.49
CA GLY A 318 22.35 42.05 5.44
C GLY A 318 22.84 43.32 4.74
N LYS A 319 22.21 43.71 3.62
CA LYS A 319 22.52 44.98 2.94
C LYS A 319 22.24 46.21 3.79
N GLU A 320 21.13 46.21 4.54
CA GLU A 320 20.82 47.33 5.44
C GLU A 320 21.76 47.37 6.65
N VAL A 321 22.24 46.23 7.15
CA VAL A 321 23.30 46.17 8.16
C VAL A 321 24.60 46.80 7.63
N VAL A 322 25.01 46.43 6.42
CA VAL A 322 26.21 47.02 5.77
C VAL A 322 26.08 48.54 5.66
N LYS A 323 24.93 49.05 5.20
CA LYS A 323 24.67 50.50 5.14
C LYS A 323 24.70 51.13 6.53
N GLY A 324 24.15 50.48 7.55
CA GLY A 324 24.18 50.96 8.93
C GLY A 324 25.60 51.07 9.48
N LEU A 325 26.49 50.14 9.14
CA LEU A 325 27.91 50.21 9.51
C LEU A 325 28.63 51.38 8.80
N GLU A 326 28.36 51.61 7.52
CA GLU A 326 29.02 52.63 6.71
C GLU A 326 28.51 54.06 6.97
N THR A 327 27.20 54.19 7.16
CA THR A 327 26.51 55.49 7.23
C THR A 327 26.01 55.84 8.62
N ASP A 328 26.06 54.89 9.54
CA ASP A 328 25.58 55.05 10.92
C ASP A 328 24.07 55.37 11.02
N ASN A 329 23.34 55.08 9.94
CA ASN A 329 21.89 55.20 9.86
C ASN A 329 21.24 53.81 9.88
N TRP A 330 20.64 53.45 11.02
CA TRP A 330 20.01 52.15 11.25
C TRP A 330 18.50 52.12 10.98
N ASN A 331 17.90 53.28 10.67
CA ASN A 331 16.46 53.35 10.39
C ASN A 331 16.02 52.45 9.24
N PRO A 332 16.78 52.34 8.12
CA PRO A 332 16.43 51.42 7.03
C PRO A 332 16.37 49.95 7.47
N PHE A 333 17.26 49.52 8.38
CA PHE A 333 17.23 48.17 8.93
C PHE A 333 15.93 47.91 9.69
N PHE A 334 15.53 48.80 10.60
CA PHE A 334 14.31 48.63 11.39
C PHE A 334 13.04 48.67 10.54
N LEU A 335 12.98 49.55 9.54
CA LEU A 335 11.89 49.59 8.58
C LEU A 335 11.82 48.29 7.76
N LYS A 336 12.97 47.78 7.30
CA LYS A 336 13.01 46.50 6.57
C LYS A 336 12.61 45.34 7.47
N ALA A 337 13.08 45.30 8.71
CA ALA A 337 12.68 44.31 9.70
C ALA A 337 11.16 44.31 9.93
N GLU A 338 10.55 45.49 10.08
CA GLU A 338 9.09 45.66 10.17
C GLU A 338 8.36 45.13 8.94
N THR A 339 8.85 45.44 7.72
CA THR A 339 8.23 44.93 6.49
C THR A 339 8.30 43.41 6.36
N LEU A 340 9.44 42.80 6.74
CA LEU A 340 9.60 41.35 6.76
C LEU A 340 8.76 40.70 7.85
N ALA A 341 8.38 41.46 8.87
CA ALA A 341 7.59 41.01 9.99
C ALA A 341 6.13 41.45 9.98
N ALA A 342 5.60 41.90 8.83
CA ALA A 342 4.16 41.98 8.61
C ALA A 342 3.54 40.56 8.66
N GLY A 343 3.45 40.00 9.87
CA GLY A 343 3.06 38.63 10.19
C GLY A 343 4.14 37.71 10.78
N ALA A 344 5.44 38.06 10.73
CA ALA A 344 6.52 37.14 11.14
C ALA A 344 6.87 37.20 12.64
N LEU A 345 7.44 36.09 13.15
CA LEU A 345 7.90 35.95 14.54
C LEU A 345 9.29 36.57 14.73
N ALA A 346 9.57 37.09 15.93
CA ALA A 346 10.85 37.68 16.31
C ALA A 346 12.04 36.71 16.12
N GLY A 347 11.80 35.41 16.24
CA GLY A 347 12.79 34.38 15.92
C GLY A 347 13.31 34.46 14.48
N PHE A 348 12.50 34.88 13.51
CA PHE A 348 12.95 35.01 12.11
C PHE A 348 14.01 36.11 11.97
N LEU A 349 13.76 37.28 12.57
CA LEU A 349 14.71 38.38 12.58
C LEU A 349 16.01 37.96 13.28
N LEU A 350 15.90 37.25 14.41
CA LEU A 350 17.04 36.73 15.13
C LEU A 350 17.84 35.72 14.29
N SER A 351 17.18 34.78 13.60
CA SER A 351 17.82 33.82 12.69
C SER A 351 18.58 34.52 11.56
N ALA A 352 18.02 35.60 11.00
CA ALA A 352 18.68 36.39 9.96
C ALA A 352 19.95 37.07 10.49
N VAL A 353 19.89 37.66 11.68
CA VAL A 353 21.07 38.29 12.29
C VAL A 353 22.11 37.24 12.72
N PHE A 354 21.72 36.09 13.28
CA PHE A 354 22.65 35.00 13.58
C PHE A 354 23.36 34.49 12.33
N SER A 355 22.65 34.39 11.20
CA SER A 355 23.24 34.01 9.92
C SER A 355 24.35 34.98 9.49
N LEU A 356 24.17 36.29 9.70
CA LEU A 356 25.19 37.30 9.43
C LEU A 356 26.41 37.15 10.35
N THR A 357 26.20 36.76 11.61
CA THR A 357 27.31 36.67 12.59
C THR A 357 28.31 35.57 12.27
N LEU A 358 27.93 34.55 11.50
CA LEU A 358 28.84 33.48 11.06
C LEU A 358 29.97 34.02 10.16
N GLY A 359 29.76 35.15 9.47
CA GLY A 359 30.78 35.82 8.66
C GLY A 359 31.71 36.74 9.44
N ILE A 360 31.49 36.93 10.75
CA ILE A 360 32.28 37.85 11.57
C ILE A 360 33.58 37.15 12.03
N PRO A 361 34.76 37.78 11.83
CA PRO A 361 36.03 37.22 12.28
C PRO A 361 36.15 37.22 13.82
N ALA A 362 37.01 36.37 14.36
CA ALA A 362 37.35 36.41 15.79
C ALA A 362 38.23 37.63 16.12
N GLY A 363 38.27 38.02 17.41
CA GLY A 363 39.06 39.15 17.92
C GLY A 363 38.21 40.35 18.34
N ALA A 364 38.86 41.42 18.83
CA ALA A 364 38.19 42.55 19.46
C ALA A 364 37.14 43.24 18.56
N ALA A 365 37.47 43.47 17.29
CA ALA A 365 36.52 44.03 16.32
C ALA A 365 35.32 43.10 16.09
N GLY A 366 35.54 41.78 16.09
CA GLY A 366 34.49 40.77 15.94
C GLY A 366 33.55 40.68 17.15
N ILE A 367 34.11 40.74 18.36
CA ILE A 367 33.37 40.79 19.62
C ILE A 367 32.43 41.99 19.63
N LEU A 368 32.96 43.17 19.29
CA LEU A 368 32.17 44.39 19.19
C LEU A 368 31.13 44.31 18.07
N ALA A 369 31.48 43.77 16.89
CA ALA A 369 30.54 43.58 15.78
C ALA A 369 29.35 42.69 16.17
N PHE A 370 29.63 41.56 16.82
CA PHE A 370 28.60 40.65 17.31
C PHE A 370 27.70 41.37 18.31
N ALA A 371 28.28 42.04 19.32
CA ALA A 371 27.52 42.76 20.33
C ALA A 371 26.65 43.89 19.74
N LEU A 372 27.15 44.62 18.73
CA LEU A 372 26.40 45.66 18.03
C LEU A 372 25.20 45.06 17.29
N LEU A 373 25.40 43.99 16.52
CA LEU A 373 24.29 43.32 15.83
C LEU A 373 23.26 42.82 16.83
N MET A 374 23.69 42.25 17.95
CA MET A 374 22.79 41.80 19.01
C MET A 374 22.03 42.95 19.67
N ALA A 375 22.67 44.10 19.90
CA ALA A 375 21.99 45.30 20.40
C ALA A 375 20.93 45.80 19.41
N ILE A 376 21.25 45.83 18.11
CA ILE A 376 20.32 46.25 17.05
C ILE A 376 19.11 45.32 16.99
N VAL A 377 19.32 44.00 16.91
CA VAL A 377 18.18 43.06 16.87
C VAL A 377 17.38 43.07 18.18
N SER A 378 18.04 43.27 19.32
CA SER A 378 17.35 43.40 20.60
C SER A 378 16.46 44.64 20.65
N ALA A 379 16.84 45.76 20.04
CA ALA A 379 15.98 46.94 19.96
C ALA A 379 14.62 46.64 19.28
N ALA A 380 14.63 45.73 18.31
CA ALA A 380 13.42 45.25 17.63
C ALA A 380 12.65 44.14 18.37
N ILE A 381 13.25 43.50 19.39
CA ILE A 381 12.67 42.34 20.08
C ILE A 381 12.36 42.66 21.55
N ASP A 382 13.37 43.06 22.32
CA ASP A 382 13.30 43.24 23.77
C ASP A 382 14.29 44.31 24.27
N GLU A 383 13.76 45.37 24.87
CA GLU A 383 14.55 46.52 25.38
C GLU A 383 15.51 46.12 26.51
N LYS A 384 15.14 45.13 27.34
CA LYS A 384 15.99 44.68 28.45
C LYS A 384 17.24 43.99 27.91
N GLN A 385 17.07 43.16 26.88
CA GLN A 385 18.21 42.54 26.20
C GLN A 385 19.07 43.57 25.48
N MET A 386 18.45 44.58 24.87
CA MET A 386 19.19 45.68 24.23
C MET A 386 20.10 46.40 25.22
N LYS A 387 19.59 46.72 26.41
CA LYS A 387 20.39 47.34 27.48
C LYS A 387 21.58 46.46 27.86
N LYS A 388 21.42 45.14 27.99
CA LYS A 388 22.52 44.22 28.34
C LYS A 388 23.64 44.23 27.31
N PHE A 389 23.32 44.26 26.01
CA PHE A 389 24.33 44.36 24.96
C PHE A 389 24.99 45.74 24.92
N ASN A 390 24.24 46.81 25.12
CA ASN A 390 24.82 48.14 25.29
C ASN A 390 25.82 48.20 26.45
N ASP A 391 25.43 47.69 27.62
CA ASP A 391 26.28 47.70 28.81
C ASP A 391 27.57 46.90 28.56
N PHE A 392 27.47 45.76 27.86
CA PHE A 392 28.63 45.00 27.41
C PHE A 392 29.55 45.85 26.52
N ILE A 393 29.03 46.45 25.45
CA ILE A 393 29.80 47.30 24.52
C ILE A 393 30.53 48.43 25.26
N LEU A 394 29.85 49.10 26.20
CA LEU A 394 30.42 50.19 26.96
C LEU A 394 31.54 49.73 27.91
N SER A 395 31.37 48.55 28.52
CA SER A 395 32.35 47.95 29.43
C SER A 395 33.53 47.29 28.73
N TYR A 396 33.38 46.91 27.46
CA TYR A 396 34.42 46.19 26.73
C TYR A 396 35.68 47.05 26.54
N ALA A 397 36.80 46.49 26.99
CA ALA A 397 38.16 46.97 26.77
C ALA A 397 38.90 45.85 26.02
N PRO A 398 39.45 46.13 24.81
CA PRO A 398 40.01 45.12 23.93
C PRO A 398 41.29 44.46 24.45
#